data_AF-A0A6P5M469-F1
#
_entry.id   AF-A0A6P5M469-F1
#
_cell.length_a   1.000
_cell.length_b   1.000
_cell.length_c   1.000
_cell.angle_alpha   90.00
_cell.angle_beta   90.00
_cell.angle_gamma   90.00
#
_symmetry.space_group_name_H-M   'P 1'
#
loop_
_entity.id
_entity.type
_entity.pdbx_description
1 polymer ?
#
loop_
_entity_poly.entity_id
_entity_poly.type
_entity_poly.pdbx_seq_one_letter_code
_entity_poly.pdbx_strand_id
1 'polypeptide(L)'
;MKWILKITRSLFRAIKMEDKKRLAYSIIQFLHDQLHHGGLSPDAQESLEVAIQCLETAFGVTVEDRDLAVSQTLPEIFEAATGKKDMSYIRRNSEPISLSDEDTAEAERLKTEGNEQMKIENFEAAVSFYGKAIELNPANAVYFCNRAAAYSKLGNYAGAVRDCERAIGIDPCYSKAYGRMGLALSSLNKHTEAVVYYKKALELDPDNDTYKSNLKIAEQKMKETPSPTGGTGSFDLAGLLNNPGFMSMASNLMNNPQVQQLMSGMISGGHNPSGAAGASPSPNDLASLIQAGQQFAQQMQQQNPELIEQLRSQIRSRTPSASNDDQQE
;
A
#
# COMPACT_ATOMS: atom_id res chain seq x y z
N MET A 1 -26.81 22.12 38.72
CA MET A 1 -25.84 22.14 37.61
C MET A 1 -25.33 20.76 37.16
N LYS A 2 -24.93 19.84 38.06
CA LYS A 2 -24.42 18.50 37.67
C LYS A 2 -25.43 17.62 36.90
N TRP A 3 -26.75 17.76 37.16
CA TRP A 3 -27.81 17.01 36.47
C TRP A 3 -28.04 17.48 35.03
N ILE A 4 -28.03 18.80 34.82
CA ILE A 4 -28.10 19.42 33.47
C ILE A 4 -26.88 19.03 32.64
N LEU A 5 -25.67 19.02 33.23
CA LEU A 5 -24.45 18.57 32.53
C LEU A 5 -24.45 17.08 32.17
N LYS A 6 -25.07 16.22 33.00
CA LYS A 6 -25.23 14.79 32.69
C LYS A 6 -26.26 14.57 31.60
N ILE A 7 -27.38 15.30 31.63
CA ILE A 7 -28.40 15.24 30.59
C ILE A 7 -27.84 15.75 29.26
N THR A 8 -27.15 16.89 29.23
CA THR A 8 -26.55 17.40 28.00
C THR A 8 -25.46 16.48 27.46
N ARG A 9 -24.61 15.89 28.31
CA ARG A 9 -23.64 14.87 27.86
C ARG A 9 -24.31 13.59 27.35
N SER A 10 -25.38 13.12 28.00
CA SER A 10 -26.13 11.94 27.58
C SER A 10 -26.88 12.20 26.27
N LEU A 11 -27.51 13.37 26.12
CA LEU A 11 -28.17 13.80 24.89
C LEU A 11 -27.15 13.94 23.76
N PHE A 12 -26.01 14.58 24.01
CA PHE A 12 -24.96 14.76 23.01
C PHE A 12 -24.30 13.43 22.62
N ARG A 13 -24.18 12.49 23.57
CA ARG A 13 -23.70 11.13 23.30
C ARG A 13 -24.74 10.30 22.54
N ALA A 14 -26.02 10.48 22.82
CA ALA A 14 -27.12 9.84 22.09
C ALA A 14 -27.21 10.36 20.65
N ILE A 15 -27.14 11.69 20.45
CA ILE A 15 -27.08 12.33 19.11
C ILE A 15 -25.89 11.79 18.31
N LYS A 16 -24.70 11.71 18.93
CA LYS A 16 -23.52 11.11 18.27
C LYS A 16 -23.66 9.61 17.95
N MET A 17 -24.45 8.87 18.71
CA MET A 17 -24.69 7.45 18.44
C MET A 17 -25.75 7.27 17.34
N GLU A 18 -26.75 8.14 17.31
CA GLU A 18 -27.76 8.19 16.25
C GLU A 18 -27.12 8.54 14.90
N ASP A 19 -26.18 9.50 14.87
CA ASP A 19 -25.41 9.84 13.66
C ASP A 19 -24.61 8.64 13.14
N LYS A 20 -24.02 7.85 14.04
CA LYS A 20 -23.30 6.61 13.66
C LYS A 20 -24.24 5.56 13.10
N LYS A 21 -25.44 5.42 13.67
CA LYS A 21 -26.49 4.51 13.16
C LYS A 21 -26.99 4.95 11.79
N ARG A 22 -27.22 6.25 11.58
CA ARG A 22 -27.60 6.81 10.27
C ARG A 22 -26.52 6.57 9.20
N LEU A 23 -25.24 6.71 9.57
CA LEU A 23 -24.13 6.40 8.66
C LEU A 23 -24.08 4.90 8.32
N ALA A 24 -24.18 4.04 9.33
CA ALA A 24 -24.21 2.59 9.13
C ALA A 24 -25.40 2.17 8.25
N TYR A 25 -26.60 2.71 8.50
CA TYR A 25 -27.80 2.51 7.69
C TYR A 25 -27.56 2.88 6.23
N SER A 26 -26.97 4.05 5.97
CA SER A 26 -26.66 4.52 4.60
C SER A 26 -25.68 3.59 3.87
N ILE A 27 -24.70 3.01 4.58
CA ILE A 27 -23.78 2.02 4.03
C ILE A 27 -24.51 0.71 3.71
N ILE A 28 -25.31 0.19 4.66
CA ILE A 28 -26.08 -1.04 4.48
C ILE A 28 -27.03 -0.92 3.29
N GLN A 29 -27.74 0.19 3.14
CA GLN A 29 -28.61 0.45 1.98
C GLN A 29 -27.85 0.42 0.66
N PHE A 30 -26.66 1.02 0.60
CA PHE A 30 -25.82 0.98 -0.60
C PHE A 30 -25.37 -0.44 -0.92
N LEU A 31 -24.93 -1.23 0.07
CA LEU A 31 -24.47 -2.60 -0.17
C LEU A 31 -25.63 -3.51 -0.64
N HIS A 32 -26.83 -3.35 -0.10
CA HIS A 32 -28.02 -4.05 -0.61
C HIS A 32 -28.34 -3.70 -2.07
N ASP A 33 -28.23 -2.42 -2.44
CA ASP A 33 -28.40 -2.00 -3.84
C ASP A 33 -27.36 -2.66 -4.76
N GLN A 34 -26.10 -2.74 -4.32
CA GLN A 34 -25.04 -3.42 -5.09
C GLN A 34 -25.26 -4.94 -5.17
N LEU A 35 -25.84 -5.57 -4.15
CA LEU A 35 -26.19 -6.99 -4.19
C LEU A 35 -27.22 -7.31 -5.28
N HIS A 36 -28.24 -6.45 -5.43
CA HIS A 36 -29.34 -6.62 -6.38
C HIS A 36 -29.03 -6.10 -7.79
N HIS A 37 -28.25 -5.02 -7.92
CA HIS A 37 -28.05 -4.29 -9.18
C HIS A 37 -26.58 -4.16 -9.61
N GLY A 38 -25.61 -4.56 -8.78
CA GLY A 38 -24.18 -4.29 -8.99
C GLY A 38 -23.44 -5.22 -9.94
N GLY A 39 -24.11 -6.20 -10.56
CA GLY A 39 -23.49 -7.11 -11.54
C GLY A 39 -22.30 -7.91 -10.98
N LEU A 40 -22.34 -8.26 -9.69
CA LEU A 40 -21.28 -8.97 -8.97
C LEU A 40 -21.25 -10.46 -9.32
N SER A 41 -20.08 -11.10 -9.18
CA SER A 41 -19.97 -12.55 -9.27
C SER A 41 -20.64 -13.23 -8.06
N PRO A 42 -21.04 -14.52 -8.16
CA PRO A 42 -21.68 -15.23 -7.05
C PRO A 42 -20.85 -15.22 -5.75
N ASP A 43 -19.54 -15.51 -5.84
CA ASP A 43 -18.63 -15.47 -4.69
C ASP A 43 -18.55 -14.07 -4.04
N ALA A 44 -18.65 -13.01 -4.85
CA ALA A 44 -18.66 -11.64 -4.36
C ALA A 44 -20.00 -11.25 -3.73
N GLN A 45 -21.12 -11.79 -4.23
CA GLN A 45 -22.44 -11.62 -3.63
C GLN A 45 -22.49 -12.26 -2.24
N GLU A 46 -22.02 -13.50 -2.09
CA GLU A 46 -21.95 -14.19 -0.79
C GLU A 46 -21.08 -13.40 0.22
N SER A 47 -19.93 -12.90 -0.25
CA SER A 47 -19.04 -12.07 0.58
C SER A 47 -19.71 -10.77 1.01
N LEU A 48 -20.51 -10.16 0.13
CA LEU A 48 -21.21 -8.91 0.39
C LEU A 48 -22.38 -9.11 1.37
N GLU A 49 -23.13 -10.21 1.26
CA GLU A 49 -24.20 -10.57 2.20
C GLU A 49 -23.66 -10.73 3.63
N VAL A 50 -22.52 -11.40 3.79
CA VAL A 50 -21.86 -11.55 5.10
C VAL A 50 -21.45 -10.19 5.66
N ALA A 51 -20.90 -9.30 4.82
CA ALA A 51 -20.52 -7.95 5.23
C ALA A 51 -21.74 -7.12 5.70
N ILE A 52 -22.87 -7.22 5.00
CA ILE A 52 -24.13 -6.58 5.39
C ILE A 52 -24.56 -7.05 6.78
N GLN A 53 -24.66 -8.37 7.00
CA GLN A 53 -25.09 -8.94 8.28
C GLN A 53 -24.17 -8.53 9.44
N CYS A 54 -22.86 -8.43 9.18
CA CYS A 54 -21.89 -7.97 10.18
C CYS A 54 -22.13 -6.50 10.57
N LEU A 55 -22.42 -5.64 9.59
CA LEU A 55 -22.74 -4.23 9.85
C LEU A 55 -24.08 -4.06 10.58
N GLU A 56 -25.10 -4.80 10.17
CA GLU A 56 -26.41 -4.77 10.83
C GLU A 56 -26.29 -5.16 12.32
N THR A 57 -25.54 -6.24 12.59
CA THR A 57 -25.30 -6.73 13.96
C THR A 57 -24.45 -5.75 14.77
N ALA A 58 -23.38 -5.22 14.18
CA ALA A 58 -22.45 -4.33 14.88
C ALA A 58 -23.08 -3.00 15.29
N PHE A 59 -23.98 -2.46 14.46
CA PHE A 59 -24.61 -1.16 14.71
C PHE A 59 -26.04 -1.25 15.25
N GLY A 60 -26.65 -2.45 15.24
CA GLY A 60 -28.04 -2.67 15.63
C GLY A 60 -28.98 -1.84 14.77
N VAL A 61 -28.85 -2.02 13.45
CA VAL A 61 -29.52 -1.29 12.38
C VAL A 61 -29.88 -2.30 11.28
N THR A 62 -31.05 -2.15 10.68
CA THR A 62 -31.60 -3.02 9.63
C THR A 62 -32.23 -2.17 8.54
N VAL A 63 -32.56 -2.73 7.37
CA VAL A 63 -33.18 -1.99 6.27
C VAL A 63 -34.58 -1.45 6.63
N GLU A 64 -35.24 -2.06 7.61
CA GLU A 64 -36.55 -1.67 8.14
C GLU A 64 -36.55 -0.37 8.95
N ASP A 65 -35.38 0.07 9.45
CA ASP A 65 -35.20 1.27 10.28
C ASP A 65 -35.25 2.57 9.43
N ARG A 66 -36.38 2.82 8.77
CA ARG A 66 -36.59 3.94 7.84
C ARG A 66 -36.44 5.32 8.48
N ASP A 67 -36.55 5.42 9.80
CA ASP A 67 -36.31 6.64 10.58
C ASP A 67 -34.84 7.08 10.57
N LEU A 68 -33.91 6.16 10.27
CA LEU A 68 -32.48 6.45 10.08
C LEU A 68 -32.14 6.93 8.67
N ALA A 69 -33.11 6.93 7.74
CA ALA A 69 -32.90 7.41 6.38
C ALA A 69 -32.49 8.89 6.37
N VAL A 70 -31.51 9.19 5.52
CA VAL A 70 -30.98 10.53 5.30
C VAL A 70 -31.47 11.07 3.96
N SER A 71 -31.49 12.39 3.81
CA SER A 71 -32.04 13.07 2.62
C SER A 71 -31.21 12.90 1.35
N GLN A 72 -29.95 12.49 1.47
CA GLN A 72 -29.04 12.22 0.36
C GLN A 72 -28.51 10.80 0.51
N THR A 73 -28.44 10.06 -0.58
CA THR A 73 -27.89 8.70 -0.59
C THR A 73 -26.38 8.71 -0.36
N LEU A 74 -25.81 7.59 0.10
CA LEU A 74 -24.37 7.50 0.30
C LEU A 74 -23.55 7.83 -0.97
N PRO A 75 -23.94 7.38 -2.18
CA PRO A 75 -23.30 7.83 -3.42
C PRO A 75 -23.38 9.34 -3.65
N GLU A 76 -24.54 9.99 -3.41
CA GLU A 76 -24.70 11.44 -3.56
C GLU A 76 -23.86 12.23 -2.54
N ILE A 77 -23.79 11.75 -1.30
CA ILE A 77 -22.94 12.33 -0.26
C ILE A 77 -21.48 12.16 -0.64
N PHE A 78 -21.09 10.98 -1.13
CA PHE A 78 -19.74 10.70 -1.60
C PHE A 78 -19.39 11.59 -2.79
N GLU A 79 -20.28 11.75 -3.76
CA GLU A 79 -20.12 12.65 -4.91
C GLU A 79 -19.98 14.13 -4.47
N ALA A 80 -20.79 14.57 -3.51
CA ALA A 80 -20.71 15.92 -2.96
C ALA A 80 -19.42 16.16 -2.15
N ALA A 81 -18.99 15.17 -1.35
CA ALA A 81 -17.85 15.27 -0.44
C ALA A 81 -16.50 15.09 -1.15
N THR A 82 -16.43 14.24 -2.17
CA THR A 82 -15.24 14.11 -3.02
C THR A 82 -15.07 15.30 -3.96
N GLY A 83 -16.11 16.13 -4.08
CA GLY A 83 -16.16 17.27 -5.00
C GLY A 83 -16.15 16.78 -6.44
N LYS A 84 -16.78 17.52 -7.33
CA LYS A 84 -16.59 17.33 -8.77
C LYS A 84 -15.11 17.49 -9.13
N LYS A 85 -14.37 16.38 -9.10
CA LYS A 85 -13.03 16.18 -9.67
C LYS A 85 -12.93 14.81 -10.34
N ASP A 86 -14.00 14.36 -11.00
CA ASP A 86 -13.92 13.83 -12.37
C ASP A 86 -15.32 13.57 -12.95
N MET A 87 -15.51 13.94 -14.23
CA MET A 87 -16.48 13.35 -15.17
C MET A 87 -17.99 13.53 -14.96
N SER A 88 -18.49 14.77 -14.83
CA SER A 88 -19.90 15.08 -15.16
C SER A 88 -20.11 15.79 -16.50
N TYR A 89 -19.13 15.79 -17.42
CA TYR A 89 -19.37 16.21 -18.81
C TYR A 89 -19.93 15.09 -19.70
N ILE A 90 -20.21 13.90 -19.16
CA ILE A 90 -20.91 12.84 -19.89
C ILE A 90 -22.11 12.36 -19.08
N ARG A 91 -23.23 13.08 -19.23
CA ARG A 91 -24.64 12.73 -18.95
C ARG A 91 -25.35 13.78 -18.11
N ARG A 92 -25.67 14.90 -18.76
CA ARG A 92 -27.04 15.38 -18.81
C ARG A 92 -27.24 16.06 -20.16
N ASN A 93 -28.16 15.49 -20.92
CA ASN A 93 -28.71 15.87 -22.23
C ASN A 93 -28.09 17.07 -22.99
N SER A 94 -27.84 16.78 -24.28
CA SER A 94 -27.72 17.68 -25.44
C SER A 94 -26.50 18.61 -25.53
N GLU A 95 -25.45 18.04 -26.13
CA GLU A 95 -24.47 18.57 -27.10
C GLU A 95 -23.02 18.24 -26.70
N PRO A 96 -22.20 17.71 -27.63
CA PRO A 96 -20.78 17.51 -27.38
C PRO A 96 -20.15 18.90 -27.21
N ILE A 97 -19.71 19.23 -26.00
CA ILE A 97 -18.95 20.46 -25.75
C ILE A 97 -17.64 20.31 -26.53
N SER A 98 -17.57 20.89 -27.73
CA SER A 98 -16.29 21.21 -28.34
C SER A 98 -15.65 22.27 -27.45
N LEU A 99 -14.48 21.98 -26.87
CA LEU A 99 -13.62 22.99 -26.27
C LEU A 99 -13.56 24.18 -27.24
N SER A 100 -13.91 25.38 -26.77
CA SER A 100 -13.86 26.56 -27.65
C SER A 100 -12.40 26.85 -28.03
N ASP A 101 -12.20 27.43 -29.22
CA ASP A 101 -10.87 27.86 -29.64
C ASP A 101 -10.33 28.93 -28.67
N GLU A 102 -11.21 29.74 -28.09
CA GLU A 102 -10.89 30.72 -27.05
C GLU A 102 -10.39 30.07 -25.75
N ASP A 103 -11.07 29.04 -25.23
CA ASP A 103 -10.65 28.33 -24.01
C ASP A 103 -9.31 27.62 -24.23
N THR A 104 -9.11 27.04 -25.43
CA THR A 104 -7.86 26.40 -25.81
C THR A 104 -6.71 27.43 -25.86
N ALA A 105 -6.95 28.59 -26.48
CA ALA A 105 -5.96 29.65 -26.55
C ALA A 105 -5.62 30.23 -25.16
N GLU A 106 -6.63 30.40 -24.30
CA GLU A 106 -6.41 30.88 -22.93
C GLU A 106 -5.66 29.85 -22.07
N ALA A 107 -5.99 28.56 -22.18
CA ALA A 107 -5.26 27.49 -21.50
C ALA A 107 -3.77 27.48 -21.89
N GLU A 108 -3.46 27.69 -23.18
CA GLU A 108 -2.09 27.81 -23.68
C GLU A 108 -1.36 29.07 -23.18
N ARG A 109 -2.07 30.20 -23.06
CA ARG A 109 -1.53 31.42 -22.41
C ARG A 109 -1.21 31.16 -20.94
N LEU A 110 -2.13 30.56 -20.18
CA LEU A 110 -1.94 30.23 -18.77
C LEU A 110 -0.77 29.24 -18.57
N LYS A 111 -0.64 28.24 -19.44
CA LYS A 111 0.53 27.35 -19.45
C LYS A 111 1.83 28.14 -19.66
N THR A 112 1.83 29.11 -20.57
CA THR A 112 3.02 29.93 -20.86
C THR A 112 3.39 30.80 -19.67
N GLU A 113 2.41 31.42 -19.01
CA GLU A 113 2.62 32.17 -17.77
C GLU A 113 3.14 31.27 -16.65
N GLY A 114 2.58 30.06 -16.48
CA GLY A 114 3.09 29.06 -15.54
C GLY A 114 4.55 28.68 -15.83
N ASN A 115 4.94 28.57 -17.11
CA ASN A 115 6.33 28.33 -17.49
C ASN A 115 7.24 29.52 -17.15
N GLU A 116 6.76 30.75 -17.25
CA GLU A 116 7.53 31.93 -16.86
C GLU A 116 7.75 31.99 -15.34
N GLN A 117 6.71 31.70 -14.56
CA GLN A 117 6.82 31.56 -13.12
C GLN A 117 7.82 30.45 -12.71
N MET A 118 7.89 29.35 -13.47
CA MET A 118 8.91 28.32 -13.26
C MET A 118 10.34 28.82 -13.47
N LYS A 119 10.58 29.74 -14.42
CA LYS A 119 11.93 30.28 -14.71
C LYS A 119 12.43 31.20 -13.60
N ILE A 120 11.53 31.95 -12.99
CA ILE A 120 11.84 32.83 -11.84
C ILE A 120 11.71 32.10 -10.49
N GLU A 121 11.60 30.77 -10.52
CA GLU A 121 11.49 29.89 -9.34
C GLU A 121 10.28 30.16 -8.43
N ASN A 122 9.24 30.83 -8.95
CA ASN A 122 7.97 31.02 -8.24
C ASN A 122 7.04 29.84 -8.49
N PHE A 123 7.32 28.74 -7.80
CA PHE A 123 6.66 27.45 -8.07
C PHE A 123 5.19 27.43 -7.63
N GLU A 124 4.80 28.15 -6.58
CA GLU A 124 3.39 28.28 -6.15
C GLU A 124 2.54 28.98 -7.20
N ALA A 125 3.05 30.07 -7.78
CA ALA A 125 2.36 30.75 -8.88
C ALA A 125 2.29 29.85 -10.12
N ALA A 126 3.36 29.14 -10.44
CA ALA A 126 3.35 28.17 -11.54
C ALA A 126 2.25 27.10 -11.36
N VAL A 127 2.12 26.53 -10.16
CA VAL A 127 1.05 25.57 -9.83
C VAL A 127 -0.34 26.19 -10.06
N SER A 128 -0.55 27.43 -9.64
CA SER A 128 -1.81 28.15 -9.83
C SER A 128 -2.15 28.34 -11.31
N PHE A 129 -1.20 28.79 -12.12
CA PHE A 129 -1.41 29.00 -13.55
C PHE A 129 -1.66 27.69 -14.31
N TYR A 130 -0.90 26.62 -14.04
CA TYR A 130 -1.19 25.32 -14.63
C TYR A 130 -2.54 24.77 -14.16
N GLY A 131 -2.93 25.03 -12.91
CA GLY A 131 -4.26 24.68 -12.39
C GLY A 131 -5.38 25.30 -13.19
N LYS A 132 -5.29 26.60 -13.48
CA LYS A 132 -6.26 27.32 -14.32
C LYS A 132 -6.26 26.79 -15.77
N ALA A 133 -5.09 26.48 -16.33
CA ALA A 133 -5.01 25.87 -17.67
C ALA A 133 -5.72 24.50 -17.72
N ILE A 134 -5.59 23.70 -16.67
CA ILE A 134 -6.27 22.40 -16.52
C ILE A 134 -7.79 22.57 -16.39
N GLU A 135 -8.26 23.60 -15.69
CA GLU A 135 -9.70 23.89 -15.56
C GLU A 135 -10.34 24.20 -16.92
N LEU A 136 -9.62 24.89 -17.81
CA LEU A 136 -10.08 25.22 -19.16
C LEU A 136 -9.96 24.05 -20.13
N ASN A 137 -8.85 23.31 -20.09
CA ASN A 137 -8.65 22.13 -20.92
C ASN A 137 -8.04 20.97 -20.10
N PRO A 138 -8.90 20.11 -19.54
CA PRO A 138 -8.48 18.99 -18.70
C PRO A 138 -7.97 17.78 -19.50
N ALA A 139 -8.00 17.84 -20.83
CA ALA A 139 -7.57 16.77 -21.72
C ALA A 139 -6.13 16.95 -22.23
N ASN A 140 -5.38 17.94 -21.71
CA ASN A 140 -4.00 18.18 -22.11
C ASN A 140 -3.00 17.64 -21.06
N ALA A 141 -2.31 16.56 -21.40
CA ALA A 141 -1.32 15.91 -20.54
C ALA A 141 -0.15 16.83 -20.14
N VAL A 142 0.17 17.83 -20.97
CA VAL A 142 1.30 18.75 -20.74
C VAL A 142 1.07 19.60 -19.50
N TYR A 143 -0.16 20.06 -19.25
CA TYR A 143 -0.44 20.94 -18.11
C TYR A 143 -0.27 20.21 -16.78
N PHE A 144 -0.79 18.99 -16.68
CA PHE A 144 -0.60 18.13 -15.52
C PHE A 144 0.88 17.81 -15.33
N CYS A 145 1.58 17.41 -16.38
CA CYS A 145 3.00 17.12 -16.32
C CYS A 145 3.79 18.34 -15.81
N ASN A 146 3.52 19.54 -16.33
CA ASN A 146 4.18 20.79 -15.91
C ASN A 146 3.87 21.17 -14.46
N ARG A 147 2.62 20.98 -14.01
CA ARG A 147 2.26 21.17 -12.61
C ARG A 147 2.95 20.14 -11.70
N ALA A 148 3.14 18.90 -12.14
CA ALA A 148 3.92 17.91 -11.41
C ALA A 148 5.39 18.33 -11.21
N ALA A 149 5.99 19.01 -12.19
CA ALA A 149 7.33 19.56 -12.03
C ALA A 149 7.38 20.67 -10.98
N ALA A 150 6.40 21.58 -11.00
CA ALA A 150 6.28 22.63 -9.98
C ALA A 150 6.08 22.03 -8.58
N TYR A 151 5.18 21.04 -8.44
CA TYR A 151 5.00 20.32 -7.19
C TYR A 151 6.26 19.62 -6.70
N SER A 152 7.05 19.02 -7.59
CA SER A 152 8.33 18.40 -7.23
C SER A 152 9.33 19.42 -6.69
N LYS A 153 9.35 20.64 -7.24
CA LYS A 153 10.18 21.75 -6.74
C LYS A 153 9.73 22.26 -5.36
N LEU A 154 8.43 22.18 -5.07
CA LEU A 154 7.85 22.49 -3.77
C LEU A 154 7.98 21.34 -2.74
N GLY A 155 8.57 20.20 -3.11
CA GLY A 155 8.62 19.01 -2.25
C GLY A 155 7.28 18.29 -2.10
N ASN A 156 6.24 18.71 -2.82
CA ASN A 156 4.93 18.03 -2.84
C ASN A 156 4.96 16.85 -3.82
N TYR A 157 5.73 15.82 -3.49
CA TYR A 157 5.90 14.66 -4.36
C TYR A 157 4.61 13.84 -4.52
N ALA A 158 3.74 13.80 -3.51
CA ALA A 158 2.43 13.14 -3.61
C ALA A 158 1.51 13.85 -4.61
N GLY A 159 1.52 15.19 -4.66
CA GLY A 159 0.83 15.97 -5.69
C GLY A 159 1.41 15.72 -7.09
N ALA A 160 2.74 15.65 -7.20
CA ALA A 160 3.41 15.35 -8.46
C ALA A 160 3.06 13.96 -9.00
N VAL A 161 2.96 12.93 -8.15
CA VAL A 161 2.50 11.58 -8.53
C VAL A 161 1.09 11.64 -9.13
N ARG A 162 0.11 12.23 -8.44
CA ARG A 162 -1.28 12.33 -8.93
C ARG A 162 -1.38 13.02 -10.29
N ASP A 163 -0.61 14.09 -10.49
CA ASP A 163 -0.58 14.79 -11.77
C ASP A 163 0.11 13.97 -12.87
N CYS A 164 1.16 13.22 -12.55
CA CYS A 164 1.78 12.30 -13.51
C CYS A 164 0.84 11.15 -13.89
N GLU A 165 0.08 10.59 -12.96
CA GLU A 165 -0.94 9.56 -13.24
C GLU A 165 -1.98 10.09 -14.23
N ARG A 166 -2.48 11.31 -14.00
CA ARG A 166 -3.44 11.94 -14.92
C ARG A 166 -2.83 12.22 -16.28
N ALA A 167 -1.59 12.73 -16.34
CA ALA A 167 -0.90 12.97 -17.60
C ALA A 167 -0.71 11.68 -18.41
N ILE A 168 -0.33 10.57 -17.75
CA ILE A 168 -0.17 9.25 -18.38
C ILE A 168 -1.52 8.69 -18.85
N GLY A 169 -2.58 8.89 -18.08
CA GLY A 169 -3.93 8.46 -18.47
C GLY A 169 -4.48 9.21 -19.69
N ILE A 170 -4.04 10.45 -19.91
CA ILE A 170 -4.38 11.26 -21.09
C ILE A 170 -3.49 10.90 -22.28
N ASP A 171 -2.18 10.85 -22.08
CA ASP A 171 -1.20 10.50 -23.12
C ASP A 171 -0.22 9.42 -22.60
N PRO A 172 -0.52 8.13 -22.88
CA PRO A 172 0.34 7.02 -22.48
C PRO A 172 1.72 7.01 -23.15
N CYS A 173 1.94 7.80 -24.20
CA CYS A 173 3.21 7.91 -24.92
C CYS A 173 4.06 9.09 -24.42
N TYR A 174 3.60 9.83 -23.40
CA TYR A 174 4.30 11.02 -22.94
C TYR A 174 5.47 10.72 -22.00
N SER A 175 6.67 10.48 -22.56
CA SER A 175 7.88 10.08 -21.82
C SER A 175 8.21 10.97 -20.60
N LYS A 176 7.98 12.29 -20.70
CA LYS A 176 8.21 13.25 -19.59
C LYS A 176 7.35 12.98 -18.37
N ALA A 177 6.12 12.49 -18.54
CA ALA A 177 5.25 12.15 -17.41
C ALA A 177 5.79 10.95 -16.62
N TYR A 178 6.26 9.91 -17.33
CA TYR A 178 6.91 8.75 -16.71
C TYR A 178 8.23 9.13 -16.00
N GLY A 179 9.05 9.96 -16.63
CA GLY A 179 10.30 10.44 -16.02
C GLY A 179 10.05 11.24 -14.74
N ARG A 180 9.04 12.11 -14.73
CA ARG A 180 8.63 12.89 -13.54
C ARG A 180 7.98 12.02 -12.47
N MET A 181 7.22 11.00 -12.85
CA MET A 181 6.69 9.99 -11.93
C MET A 181 7.83 9.27 -11.19
N GLY A 182 8.81 8.76 -11.92
CA GLY A 182 9.98 8.10 -11.34
C GLY A 182 10.73 9.00 -10.36
N LEU A 183 10.83 10.31 -10.67
CA LEU A 183 11.46 11.30 -9.80
C LEU A 183 10.67 11.50 -8.51
N ALA A 184 9.37 11.73 -8.60
CA ALA A 184 8.51 11.93 -7.44
C ALA A 184 8.50 10.69 -6.53
N LEU A 185 8.41 9.49 -7.10
CA LEU A 185 8.47 8.22 -6.35
C LEU A 185 9.84 8.02 -5.69
N SER A 186 10.94 8.36 -6.37
CA SER A 186 12.28 8.30 -5.78
C SER A 186 12.42 9.23 -4.58
N SER A 187 11.85 10.42 -4.64
CA SER A 187 11.84 11.37 -3.52
C SER A 187 10.95 10.92 -2.35
N LEU A 188 9.98 10.05 -2.62
CA LEU A 188 9.16 9.37 -1.60
C LEU A 188 9.81 8.07 -1.08
N ASN A 189 11.06 7.79 -1.42
CA ASN A 189 11.78 6.55 -1.12
C ASN A 189 11.13 5.27 -1.68
N LYS A 190 10.24 5.41 -2.67
CA LYS A 190 9.60 4.29 -3.38
C LYS A 190 10.45 3.86 -4.58
N HIS A 191 11.68 3.44 -4.31
CA HIS A 191 12.69 3.18 -5.35
C HIS A 191 12.31 2.04 -6.29
N THR A 192 11.67 0.98 -5.79
CA THR A 192 11.19 -0.15 -6.61
C THR A 192 10.16 0.30 -7.63
N GLU A 193 9.18 1.12 -7.23
CA GLU A 193 8.19 1.69 -8.14
C GLU A 193 8.84 2.66 -9.13
N ALA A 194 9.74 3.52 -8.66
CA ALA A 194 10.44 4.50 -9.50
C ALA A 194 11.21 3.86 -10.66
N VAL A 195 11.88 2.72 -10.43
CA VAL A 195 12.61 1.96 -11.47
C VAL A 195 11.68 1.57 -12.62
N VAL A 196 10.45 1.14 -12.34
CA VAL A 196 9.47 0.76 -13.37
C VAL A 196 9.15 1.95 -14.26
N TYR A 197 8.86 3.11 -13.67
CA TYR A 197 8.51 4.32 -14.43
C TYR A 197 9.69 4.89 -15.21
N TYR A 198 10.92 4.86 -14.68
CA TYR A 198 12.10 5.29 -15.44
C TYR A 198 12.41 4.37 -16.62
N LYS A 199 12.25 3.05 -16.46
CA LYS A 199 12.37 2.11 -17.58
C LYS A 199 11.35 2.41 -18.66
N LYS A 200 10.09 2.66 -18.28
CA LYS A 200 9.06 3.05 -19.24
C LYS A 200 9.36 4.38 -19.94
N ALA A 201 9.91 5.36 -19.21
CA ALA A 201 10.34 6.63 -19.79
C ALA A 201 11.46 6.42 -20.84
N LEU A 202 12.41 5.51 -20.58
CA LEU A 202 13.49 5.15 -21.50
C LEU A 202 13.05 4.27 -22.67
N GLU A 203 11.98 3.48 -22.54
CA GLU A 203 11.36 2.82 -23.69
C GLU A 203 10.81 3.84 -24.70
N LEU A 204 10.26 4.95 -24.21
CA LEU A 204 9.67 6.01 -25.02
C LEU A 204 10.71 7.04 -25.51
N ASP A 205 11.77 7.27 -24.73
CA ASP A 205 12.87 8.21 -25.03
C ASP A 205 14.22 7.61 -24.60
N PRO A 206 14.81 6.71 -25.42
CA PRO A 206 16.00 5.94 -25.06
C PRO A 206 17.28 6.76 -24.88
N ASP A 207 17.34 7.96 -25.48
CA ASP A 207 18.54 8.80 -25.47
C ASP A 207 18.58 9.79 -24.31
N ASN A 208 17.56 9.77 -23.44
CA ASN A 208 17.47 10.70 -22.32
C ASN A 208 18.45 10.38 -21.18
N ASP A 209 19.57 11.09 -21.12
CA ASP A 209 20.60 10.90 -20.09
C ASP A 209 20.10 11.13 -18.65
N THR A 210 19.11 12.02 -18.48
CA THR A 210 18.52 12.27 -17.14
C THR A 210 17.79 11.03 -16.65
N TYR A 211 17.01 10.37 -17.51
CA TYR A 211 16.32 9.13 -17.13
C TYR A 211 17.30 7.99 -16.86
N LYS A 212 18.37 7.85 -17.66
CA LYS A 212 19.44 6.86 -17.42
C LYS A 212 20.11 7.06 -16.06
N SER A 213 20.51 8.29 -15.77
CA SER A 213 21.15 8.65 -14.50
C SER A 213 20.22 8.39 -13.31
N ASN A 214 18.98 8.86 -13.38
CA ASN A 214 18.01 8.67 -12.30
C ASN A 214 17.60 7.21 -12.10
N LEU A 215 17.48 6.43 -13.18
CA LEU A 215 17.26 4.99 -13.10
C LEU A 215 18.40 4.31 -12.32
N LYS A 216 19.65 4.61 -12.67
CA LYS A 216 20.82 4.05 -11.99
C LYS A 216 20.83 4.37 -10.49
N ILE A 217 20.50 5.61 -10.13
CA ILE A 217 20.39 6.03 -8.73
C ILE A 217 19.27 5.26 -8.01
N ALA A 218 18.10 5.12 -8.64
CA ALA A 218 16.98 4.39 -8.06
C ALA A 218 17.31 2.89 -7.87
N GLU A 219 17.97 2.26 -8.84
CA GLU A 219 18.42 0.86 -8.76
C GLU A 219 19.48 0.65 -7.66
N GLN A 220 20.39 1.61 -7.48
CA GLN A 220 21.37 1.55 -6.40
C GLN A 220 20.68 1.66 -5.03
N LYS A 221 19.80 2.64 -4.85
CA LYS A 221 19.07 2.82 -3.58
C LYS A 221 18.19 1.61 -3.24
N MET A 222 17.58 0.98 -4.25
CA MET A 222 16.82 -0.27 -4.06
C MET A 222 17.68 -1.43 -3.54
N LYS A 223 18.97 -1.50 -3.92
CA LYS A 223 19.90 -2.52 -3.40
C LYS A 223 20.40 -2.20 -2.00
N GLU A 224 20.49 -0.92 -1.66
CA GLU A 224 20.95 -0.44 -0.35
C GLU A 224 19.84 -0.48 0.72
N THR A 225 18.56 -0.57 0.33
CA THR A 225 17.47 -0.78 1.28
C THR A 225 17.30 -2.29 1.53
N PRO A 226 17.60 -2.83 2.73
CA PRO A 226 17.24 -4.20 3.05
C PRO A 226 15.71 -4.29 3.07
N SER A 227 15.14 -5.02 2.12
CA SER A 227 13.70 -5.20 1.95
C SER A 227 13.02 -5.60 3.27
N PRO A 228 12.02 -4.84 3.78
CA PRO A 228 11.14 -5.32 4.86
C PRO A 228 10.14 -6.37 4.37
N THR A 229 10.03 -6.56 3.05
CA THR A 229 9.06 -7.42 2.38
C THR A 229 9.77 -8.47 1.54
N GLY A 230 10.51 -9.35 2.21
CA GLY A 230 10.72 -10.70 1.71
C GLY A 230 9.46 -11.52 2.02
N GLY A 231 8.65 -11.77 1.00
CA GLY A 231 7.52 -12.70 1.11
C GLY A 231 7.99 -14.03 1.70
N THR A 232 7.23 -14.52 2.68
CA THR A 232 7.15 -15.91 3.15
C THR A 232 8.39 -16.79 2.91
N GLY A 233 9.23 -16.93 3.94
CA GLY A 233 10.01 -18.16 4.17
C GLY A 233 11.39 -18.29 3.52
N SER A 234 11.87 -17.30 2.75
CA SER A 234 13.27 -17.30 2.30
C SER A 234 14.18 -16.82 3.42
N PHE A 235 14.67 -17.76 4.24
CA PHE A 235 15.90 -17.55 5.01
C PHE A 235 16.97 -16.98 4.06
N ASP A 236 17.54 -15.81 4.37
CA ASP A 236 18.63 -15.21 3.58
C ASP A 236 19.91 -16.06 3.76
N LEU A 237 19.96 -17.16 3.02
CA LEU A 237 21.06 -18.11 3.03
C LEU A 237 22.34 -17.46 2.51
N ALA A 238 22.24 -16.46 1.62
CA ALA A 238 23.39 -15.74 1.11
C ALA A 238 24.05 -14.87 2.20
N GLY A 239 23.24 -14.21 3.04
CA GLY A 239 23.72 -13.48 4.22
C GLY A 239 24.32 -14.39 5.30
N LEU A 240 23.78 -15.59 5.49
CA LEU A 240 24.29 -16.58 6.45
C LEU A 240 25.60 -17.24 5.99
N LEU A 241 25.73 -17.56 4.70
CA LEU A 241 26.94 -18.17 4.15
C LEU A 241 28.16 -17.24 4.21
N ASN A 242 27.92 -15.93 4.21
CA ASN A 242 28.98 -14.94 4.33
C ASN A 242 29.29 -14.56 5.79
N ASN A 243 28.62 -15.18 6.77
CA ASN A 243 28.86 -14.94 8.19
C ASN A 243 29.91 -15.94 8.74
N PRO A 244 31.10 -15.46 9.16
CA PRO A 244 32.16 -16.32 9.69
C PRO A 244 31.74 -17.14 10.92
N GLY A 245 30.84 -16.59 11.76
CA GLY A 245 30.30 -17.26 12.94
C GLY A 245 29.32 -18.39 12.60
N PHE A 246 28.59 -18.25 11.49
CA PHE A 246 27.73 -19.33 11.00
C PHE A 246 28.56 -20.46 10.39
N MET A 247 29.62 -20.13 9.62
CA MET A 247 30.48 -21.14 9.00
C MET A 247 31.29 -21.95 10.02
N SER A 248 31.73 -21.32 11.12
CA SER A 248 32.36 -22.03 12.24
C SER A 248 31.37 -22.92 13.00
N MET A 249 30.15 -22.44 13.21
CA MET A 249 29.07 -23.22 13.83
C MET A 249 28.67 -24.44 12.98
N ALA A 250 28.52 -24.27 11.67
CA ALA A 250 28.19 -25.36 10.73
C ALA A 250 29.31 -26.42 10.67
N SER A 251 30.57 -25.99 10.70
CA SER A 251 31.73 -26.90 10.78
C SER A 251 31.77 -27.69 12.09
N ASN A 252 31.51 -27.03 13.23
CA ASN A 252 31.41 -27.70 14.53
C ASN A 252 30.24 -28.69 14.60
N LEU A 253 29.13 -28.37 13.94
CA LEU A 253 27.96 -29.24 13.85
C LEU A 253 28.26 -30.50 13.03
N MET A 254 28.92 -30.37 11.87
CA MET A 254 29.32 -31.51 11.04
C MET A 254 30.39 -32.40 11.70
N ASN A 255 31.19 -31.84 12.60
CA ASN A 255 32.15 -32.59 13.40
C ASN A 255 31.53 -33.23 14.67
N ASN A 256 30.24 -33.01 14.95
CA ASN A 256 29.57 -33.61 16.10
C ASN A 256 29.12 -35.06 15.76
N PRO A 257 29.61 -36.08 16.50
CA PRO A 257 29.28 -37.48 16.22
C PRO A 257 27.78 -37.80 16.34
N GLN A 258 27.02 -37.04 17.15
CA GLN A 258 25.56 -37.22 17.27
C GLN A 258 24.82 -36.74 16.00
N VAL A 259 25.30 -35.68 15.38
CA VAL A 259 24.74 -35.12 14.14
C VAL A 259 25.10 -36.01 12.95
N GLN A 260 26.30 -36.59 12.95
CA GLN A 260 26.70 -37.61 11.97
C GLN A 260 25.85 -38.89 12.09
N GLN A 261 25.52 -39.33 13.30
CA GLN A 261 24.60 -40.46 13.52
C GLN A 261 23.18 -40.16 13.05
N LEU A 262 22.68 -38.95 13.29
CA LEU A 262 21.36 -38.52 12.84
C LEU A 262 21.28 -38.42 11.31
N MET A 263 22.33 -37.89 10.67
CA MET A 263 22.44 -37.82 9.21
C MET A 263 22.60 -39.21 8.57
N SER A 264 23.36 -40.10 9.21
CA SER A 264 23.49 -41.51 8.81
C SER A 264 22.16 -42.26 8.95
N GLY A 265 21.36 -41.98 9.98
CA GLY A 265 20.01 -42.51 10.15
C GLY A 265 19.04 -42.06 9.05
N MET A 266 19.13 -40.81 8.60
CA MET A 266 18.32 -40.31 7.47
C MET A 266 18.77 -40.88 6.11
N ILE A 267 20.08 -41.01 5.88
CA ILE A 267 20.62 -41.55 4.62
C ILE A 267 20.39 -43.07 4.53
N SER A 268 20.46 -43.79 5.65
CA SER A 268 20.16 -45.24 5.73
C SER A 268 18.67 -45.55 5.77
N GLY A 269 17.83 -44.65 6.27
CA GLY A 269 16.36 -44.79 6.27
C GLY A 269 15.67 -44.47 4.93
N GLY A 270 16.40 -43.92 3.94
CA GLY A 270 15.85 -43.46 2.65
C GLY A 270 15.94 -44.45 1.49
N HIS A 271 16.50 -45.65 1.67
CA HIS A 271 16.64 -46.64 0.60
C HIS A 271 15.65 -47.80 0.76
N ASN A 272 14.36 -47.50 0.55
CA ASN A 272 13.38 -48.53 0.18
C ASN A 272 12.89 -48.21 -1.25
N PRO A 273 13.25 -49.02 -2.28
CA PRO A 273 12.95 -48.71 -3.67
C PRO A 273 11.54 -49.20 -4.05
N SER A 274 10.53 -48.69 -3.36
CA SER A 274 9.14 -48.86 -3.80
C SER A 274 8.29 -47.71 -3.28
N GLY A 275 7.77 -46.93 -4.22
CA GLY A 275 7.09 -45.68 -3.96
C GLY A 275 5.77 -45.83 -3.21
N ALA A 276 5.56 -44.97 -2.23
CA ALA A 276 4.26 -44.40 -1.86
C ALA A 276 4.51 -43.21 -0.94
N ALA A 277 4.26 -41.99 -1.44
CA ALA A 277 4.22 -40.78 -0.62
C ALA A 277 2.94 -40.84 0.23
N GLY A 278 3.07 -40.92 1.56
CA GLY A 278 1.89 -40.90 2.44
C GLY A 278 2.03 -41.37 3.88
N ALA A 279 3.24 -41.42 4.47
CA ALA A 279 3.36 -41.75 5.89
C ALA A 279 3.39 -40.47 6.74
N SER A 280 2.34 -40.22 7.52
CA SER A 280 2.34 -39.25 8.61
C SER A 280 3.43 -39.61 9.63
N PRO A 281 4.24 -38.65 10.11
CA PRO A 281 5.33 -38.92 11.04
C PRO A 281 4.80 -39.57 12.32
N SER A 282 5.48 -40.61 12.81
CA SER A 282 5.04 -41.32 14.01
C SER A 282 5.26 -40.43 15.24
N PRO A 283 4.45 -40.55 16.31
CA PRO A 283 4.62 -39.76 17.53
C PRO A 283 6.02 -39.86 18.16
N ASN A 284 6.71 -40.99 17.96
CA ASN A 284 8.10 -41.20 18.39
C ASN A 284 9.12 -40.40 17.57
N ASP A 285 8.85 -40.14 16.28
CA ASP A 285 9.71 -39.31 15.44
C ASP A 285 9.60 -37.84 15.85
N LEU A 286 8.41 -37.39 16.24
CA LEU A 286 8.21 -36.04 16.76
C LEU A 286 8.84 -35.85 18.14
N ALA A 287 8.71 -36.84 19.04
CA ALA A 287 9.32 -36.77 20.37
C ALA A 287 10.85 -36.75 20.32
N SER A 288 11.46 -37.57 19.44
CA SER A 288 12.91 -37.58 19.23
C SER A 288 13.41 -36.27 18.60
N LEU A 289 12.64 -35.68 17.69
CA LEU A 289 12.95 -34.40 17.06
C LEU A 289 12.83 -33.22 18.04
N ILE A 290 11.83 -33.25 18.93
CA ILE A 290 11.70 -32.28 20.03
C ILE A 290 12.88 -32.40 21.00
N GLN A 291 13.28 -33.62 21.36
CA GLN A 291 14.41 -33.87 22.26
C GLN A 291 15.74 -33.42 21.64
N ALA A 292 15.96 -33.70 20.35
CA ALA A 292 17.11 -33.21 19.61
C ALA A 292 17.12 -31.67 19.53
N GLY A 293 15.96 -31.04 19.30
CA GLY A 293 15.82 -29.58 19.31
C GLY A 293 16.14 -28.95 20.65
N GLN A 294 15.72 -29.57 21.77
CA GLN A 294 16.04 -29.10 23.11
C GLN A 294 17.54 -29.23 23.44
N GLN A 295 18.18 -30.33 23.06
CA GLN A 295 19.63 -30.51 23.26
C GLN A 295 20.44 -29.52 22.40
N PHE A 296 20.02 -29.29 21.16
CA PHE A 296 20.63 -28.29 20.28
C PHE A 296 20.50 -26.87 20.85
N ALA A 297 19.32 -26.51 21.36
CA ALA A 297 19.11 -25.22 22.00
C ALA A 297 19.99 -25.02 23.26
N GLN A 298 20.15 -26.05 24.09
CA GLN A 298 21.04 -26.01 25.26
C GLN A 298 22.51 -25.87 24.86
N GLN A 299 22.96 -26.57 23.83
CA GLN A 299 24.33 -26.48 23.33
C GLN A 299 24.62 -25.11 22.71
N MET A 300 23.67 -24.56 21.94
CA MET A 300 23.75 -23.19 21.41
C MET A 300 23.87 -22.15 22.54
N GLN A 301 23.10 -22.32 23.62
CA GLN A 301 23.11 -21.39 24.75
C GLN A 301 24.44 -21.40 25.52
N GLN A 302 25.14 -22.54 25.57
CA GLN A 302 26.45 -22.66 26.22
C GLN A 302 27.59 -22.16 25.34
N GLN A 303 27.55 -22.41 24.03
CA GLN A 303 28.66 -22.09 23.14
C GLN A 303 28.60 -20.70 22.55
N ASN A 304 27.40 -20.11 22.39
CA ASN A 304 27.28 -18.80 21.75
C ASN A 304 26.10 -17.96 22.33
N PRO A 305 26.25 -17.45 23.57
CA PRO A 305 25.19 -16.71 24.25
C PRO A 305 24.82 -15.40 23.54
N GLU A 306 25.76 -14.76 22.84
CA GLU A 306 25.51 -13.53 22.07
C GLU A 306 24.57 -13.76 20.87
N LEU A 307 24.70 -14.92 20.20
CA LEU A 307 23.83 -15.27 19.07
C LEU A 307 22.37 -15.48 19.51
N ILE A 308 22.17 -16.09 20.69
CA ILE A 308 20.84 -16.26 21.30
C ILE A 308 20.24 -14.90 21.65
N GLU A 309 21.04 -13.96 22.16
CA GLU A 309 20.57 -12.62 22.51
C GLU A 309 20.25 -11.77 21.26
N GLN A 310 21.00 -11.96 20.17
CA GLN A 310 20.69 -11.38 18.86
C GLN A 310 19.37 -11.97 18.28
N LEU A 311 19.16 -13.28 18.40
CA LEU A 311 17.90 -13.93 18.00
C LEU A 311 16.72 -13.45 18.87
N ARG A 312 16.90 -13.34 20.19
CA ARG A 312 15.87 -12.84 21.11
C ARG A 312 15.53 -11.39 20.84
N SER A 313 16.51 -10.53 20.62
CA SER A 313 16.29 -9.12 20.29
C SER A 313 15.58 -8.96 18.94
N GLN A 314 15.88 -9.81 17.94
CA GLN A 314 15.13 -9.86 16.68
C GLN A 314 13.68 -10.36 16.83
N ILE A 315 13.41 -11.29 17.75
CA ILE A 315 12.03 -11.75 18.02
C ILE A 315 11.26 -10.68 18.81
N ARG A 316 11.91 -10.03 19.77
CA ARG A 316 11.31 -8.94 20.57
C ARG A 316 11.05 -7.69 19.74
N SER A 317 11.87 -7.38 18.74
CA SER A 317 11.61 -6.28 17.80
C SER A 317 10.49 -6.58 16.79
N ARG A 318 10.08 -7.85 16.65
CA ARG A 318 8.98 -8.31 15.79
C ARG A 318 7.65 -8.49 16.52
N THR A 319 7.61 -8.33 17.84
CA THR A 319 6.34 -8.28 18.60
C THR A 319 5.98 -6.82 18.83
N PRO A 320 4.92 -6.28 18.20
CA PRO A 320 4.44 -4.94 18.52
C PRO A 320 4.00 -4.93 19.99
N SER A 321 4.45 -3.93 20.75
CA SER A 321 4.00 -3.65 22.10
C SER A 321 2.47 -3.77 22.21
N ALA A 322 2.01 -4.82 22.86
CA ALA A 322 0.67 -4.84 23.43
C ALA A 322 0.69 -3.94 24.67
N SER A 323 -0.03 -2.82 24.57
CA SER A 323 -0.74 -2.14 25.66
C SER A 323 0.03 -1.86 26.96
N ASN A 324 0.64 -0.68 27.05
CA ASN A 324 0.74 0.05 28.33
C ASN A 324 -0.55 0.86 28.51
N ASP A 325 -1.60 0.20 28.98
CA ASP A 325 -2.65 0.81 29.79
C ASP A 325 -2.50 0.19 31.17
N ASP A 326 -1.83 0.89 32.10
CA ASP A 326 -2.28 0.99 33.49
C ASP A 326 -1.37 1.92 34.33
N GLN A 327 -2.04 2.90 34.93
CA GLN A 327 -1.77 3.50 36.24
C GLN A 327 -0.70 4.60 36.33
N GLN A 328 -1.17 5.82 36.04
CA GLN A 328 -0.89 6.99 36.89
C GLN A 328 -1.73 6.87 38.18
N GLU A 329 -1.05 6.81 39.32
CA GLU A 329 -1.50 7.42 40.58
C GLU A 329 -0.37 8.33 41.10
#